data_AF-A0A172UGF2-F1
#
_entry.id   AF-A0A172UGF2-F1
#
_cell.length_a   1.000
_cell.length_b   1.000
_cell.length_c   1.000
_cell.angle_alpha   90.00
_cell.angle_beta   90.00
_cell.angle_gamma   90.00
#
_symmetry.space_group_name_H-M   'P 1'
#
loop_
_entity.id
_entity.type
_entity.pdbx_description
1 polymer ?
#
loop_
_entity_poly.entity_id
_entity_poly.type
_entity_poly.pdbx_seq_one_letter_code
_entity_poly.pdbx_strand_id
1 'polypeptide(L)'
;MALTSPFAMVKTSVMLSVAAVAVITIIALLLAWLKPQPDTGIGKFLMGQEGGLFVLYTGQDKVDRLHAVPNAASGYLIAKSSDRPKIVKDEVLGKYPKGMPMGIPGAPNSLLHHTETESAWQVCDWHDSRANLSLTKAGSLQTTVIAGNEPREGGTSLGPDKAVIVRAPEDPQPWLLFRNTRAQIGATDYTMHSALGIPTTSVTDPMVVSAGLLNAIPPVPALKLPDVADAGRPSAAVPGFVNADVLAYKDIDGSDRYAAVQDTGVQDVPLPVARMLIAAGGAQKNIEDSAAVAHMTRSAEISLDHYPPAVPSIITPDTLCYSWNRPAGANTATLDILTAPSIPVTDEARAATVSLLRPAEAELASKYISTPGKGWFVRLTADAPYTEAREQIGYISDSGIFYAIIPEPDGNYIPAASALGLTGMPNLIPESVASLLLTGPDLSLSAALRESVQPESATNAAAATPTQVPGGQEIDLPPPPLPTVTATATVRQTATATVTAPPPPPAPPAEEPAPGG
;
A
#
# COMPACT_ATOMS: atom_id res chain seq x y z
N MET A 1 -50.62 59.80 46.33
CA MET A 1 -50.60 58.42 46.86
C MET A 1 -49.65 57.60 46.00
N ALA A 2 -48.41 57.42 46.46
CA ALA A 2 -47.48 56.35 46.07
C ALA A 2 -46.21 56.54 46.92
N LEU A 3 -46.16 55.84 48.06
CA LEU A 3 -44.98 55.76 48.91
C LEU A 3 -43.92 54.91 48.19
N THR A 4 -42.92 55.56 47.58
CA THR A 4 -41.74 54.85 47.09
C THR A 4 -40.88 54.48 48.29
N SER A 5 -40.96 53.22 48.70
CA SER A 5 -40.24 52.66 49.84
C SER A 5 -38.71 52.88 49.72
N PRO A 6 -38.04 53.45 50.74
CA PRO A 6 -36.58 53.65 50.74
C PRO A 6 -35.78 52.32 50.77
N PHE A 7 -36.45 51.18 50.96
CA PHE A 7 -35.81 49.86 50.96
C PHE A 7 -35.58 49.27 49.55
N ALA A 8 -36.14 49.89 48.49
CA ALA A 8 -35.93 49.41 47.12
C ALA A 8 -34.47 49.57 46.66
N MET A 9 -33.83 50.70 47.01
CA MET A 9 -32.44 50.98 46.62
C MET A 9 -31.43 50.10 47.37
N VAL A 10 -31.71 49.76 48.63
CA VAL A 10 -30.89 48.84 49.43
C VAL A 10 -30.98 47.41 48.89
N LYS A 11 -32.19 46.96 48.49
CA LYS A 11 -32.38 45.63 47.88
C LYS A 11 -31.60 45.47 46.57
N THR A 12 -31.59 46.48 45.71
CA THR A 12 -30.82 46.44 44.45
C THR A 12 -29.31 46.41 44.69
N SER A 13 -28.81 47.16 45.67
CA SER A 13 -27.37 47.17 46.00
C SER A 13 -26.89 45.84 46.61
N VAL A 14 -27.72 45.22 47.46
CA VAL A 14 -27.43 43.89 48.04
C VAL A 14 -27.52 42.79 46.98
N MET A 15 -28.48 42.85 46.06
CA MET A 15 -28.54 41.85 44.96
C MET A 15 -27.36 41.95 44.00
N LEU A 16 -26.91 43.17 43.68
CA LEU A 16 -25.77 43.36 42.78
C LEU A 16 -24.46 42.84 43.41
N SER A 17 -24.27 43.07 44.71
CA SER A 17 -23.08 42.60 45.43
C SER A 17 -23.07 41.08 45.59
N VAL A 18 -24.21 40.45 45.89
CA VAL A 18 -24.33 38.98 45.95
C VAL A 18 -24.09 38.35 44.57
N ALA A 19 -24.63 38.94 43.50
CA ALA A 19 -24.41 38.46 42.14
C ALA A 19 -22.93 38.58 41.72
N ALA A 20 -22.26 39.68 42.04
CA ALA A 20 -20.84 39.87 41.76
C ALA A 20 -19.97 38.84 42.49
N VAL A 21 -20.25 38.58 43.77
CA VAL A 21 -19.53 37.56 44.55
C VAL A 21 -19.75 36.16 43.97
N ALA A 22 -20.99 35.82 43.57
CA ALA A 22 -21.30 34.53 42.95
C ALA A 22 -20.59 34.33 41.60
N VAL A 23 -20.50 35.38 40.77
CA VAL A 23 -19.77 35.32 39.50
C VAL A 23 -18.28 35.15 39.73
N ILE A 24 -17.69 35.88 40.68
CA ILE A 24 -16.27 35.77 41.02
C ILE A 24 -15.94 34.38 41.56
N THR A 25 -16.78 33.79 42.41
CA THR A 25 -16.56 32.44 42.92
C THR A 25 -16.71 31.37 41.85
N ILE A 26 -17.65 31.51 40.91
CA ILE A 26 -17.78 30.61 39.76
C ILE A 26 -16.55 30.72 38.85
N ILE A 27 -16.08 31.94 38.56
CA ILE A 27 -14.85 32.15 37.76
C ILE A 27 -13.63 31.56 38.49
N ALA A 28 -13.51 31.77 39.80
CA ALA A 28 -12.42 31.20 40.60
C ALA A 28 -12.50 29.67 40.67
N LEU A 29 -13.70 29.08 40.72
CA LEU A 29 -13.92 27.63 40.68
C LEU A 29 -13.55 27.05 39.32
N LEU A 30 -13.94 27.72 38.22
CA LEU A 30 -13.55 27.35 36.86
C LEU A 30 -12.02 27.45 36.67
N LEU A 31 -11.39 28.53 37.15
CA LEU A 31 -9.93 28.69 37.11
C LEU A 31 -9.21 27.66 38.01
N ALA A 32 -9.81 27.27 39.13
CA ALA A 32 -9.28 26.22 39.99
C ALA A 32 -9.41 24.82 39.37
N TRP A 33 -10.43 24.60 38.54
CA TRP A 33 -10.62 23.37 37.78
C TRP A 33 -9.68 23.29 36.56
N LEU A 34 -9.35 24.45 35.96
CA LEU A 34 -8.31 24.62 34.95
C LEU A 34 -6.88 24.72 35.52
N LYS A 35 -6.64 24.31 36.77
CA LYS A 35 -5.29 24.37 37.35
C LYS A 35 -4.29 23.61 36.46
N PRO A 36 -3.25 24.30 35.92
CA PRO A 36 -2.08 23.61 35.39
C PRO A 36 -1.50 22.78 36.53
N GLN A 37 -1.11 21.54 36.25
CA GLN A 37 -0.32 20.76 37.21
C GLN A 37 0.87 21.61 37.68
N PRO A 38 1.22 21.58 38.97
CA PRO A 38 2.33 22.37 39.49
C PRO A 38 3.58 22.09 38.66
N ASP A 39 4.07 23.12 37.97
CA ASP A 39 5.33 23.06 37.25
C ASP A 39 6.44 22.91 38.29
N THR A 40 6.93 21.68 38.44
CA THR A 40 8.05 21.36 39.33
C THR A 40 9.36 22.00 38.87
N GLY A 41 9.35 22.75 37.75
CA GLY A 41 10.49 23.48 37.19
C GLY A 41 11.51 22.58 36.50
N ILE A 42 11.33 21.25 36.58
CA ILE A 42 12.23 20.25 36.00
C ILE A 42 11.66 19.55 34.76
N GLY A 43 10.37 19.73 34.43
CA GLY A 43 9.73 19.07 33.30
C GLY A 43 9.35 17.60 33.59
N LYS A 44 8.55 17.00 32.69
CA LYS A 44 8.00 15.64 32.85
C LYS A 44 8.88 14.53 32.28
N PHE A 45 9.79 14.86 31.36
CA PHE A 45 10.72 13.93 30.73
C PHE A 45 12.17 14.35 31.03
N LEU A 46 12.92 13.45 31.64
CA LEU A 46 14.23 13.70 32.23
C LEU A 46 15.26 12.70 31.71
N MET A 47 16.51 13.15 31.60
CA MET A 47 17.67 12.29 31.33
C MET A 47 18.71 12.52 32.42
N GLY A 48 19.15 11.45 33.08
CA GLY A 48 20.29 11.48 34.01
C GLY A 48 21.60 11.75 33.25
N GLN A 49 22.63 12.25 33.94
CA GLN A 49 23.94 12.47 33.29
C GLN A 49 24.62 11.16 32.92
N GLU A 50 24.26 10.07 33.61
CA GLU A 50 24.67 8.71 33.26
C GLU A 50 23.89 8.11 32.07
N GLY A 51 22.92 8.84 31.51
CA GLY A 51 22.19 8.48 30.28
C GLY A 51 20.85 7.76 30.48
N GLY A 52 20.45 7.50 31.72
CA GLY A 52 19.13 6.91 32.02
C GLY A 52 17.98 7.86 31.67
N LEU A 53 16.92 7.33 31.04
CA LEU A 53 15.70 8.06 30.70
C LEU A 53 14.63 7.84 31.77
N PHE A 54 13.98 8.92 32.19
CA PHE A 54 12.95 8.87 33.22
C PHE A 54 11.78 9.80 32.91
N VAL A 55 10.58 9.39 33.32
CA VAL A 55 9.38 10.24 33.28
C VAL A 55 8.83 10.43 34.68
N LEU A 56 8.41 11.65 34.98
CA LEU A 56 7.66 11.97 36.17
C LEU A 56 6.17 11.76 35.87
N TYR A 57 5.57 10.74 36.46
CA TYR A 57 4.19 10.36 36.22
C TYR A 57 3.40 10.34 37.52
N THR A 58 2.21 10.95 37.50
CA THR A 58 1.28 10.96 38.61
C THR A 58 0.31 9.78 38.46
N GLY A 59 0.47 8.78 39.31
CA GLY A 59 -0.41 7.61 39.32
C GLY A 59 -1.79 7.88 39.92
N GLN A 60 -2.58 6.82 40.07
CA GLN A 60 -3.89 6.83 40.75
C GLN A 60 -3.78 7.29 42.21
N ASP A 61 -2.64 7.03 42.85
CA ASP A 61 -2.31 7.43 44.22
C ASP A 61 -2.03 8.93 44.38
N LYS A 62 -2.07 9.70 43.28
CA LYS A 62 -1.79 11.15 43.21
C LYS A 62 -0.39 11.53 43.72
N VAL A 63 0.55 10.58 43.70
CA VAL A 63 1.95 10.82 44.03
C VAL A 63 2.75 10.85 42.74
N ASP A 64 3.55 11.90 42.57
CA ASP A 64 4.50 11.98 41.47
C ASP A 64 5.65 11.02 41.72
N ARG A 65 5.75 10.01 40.86
CA ARG A 65 6.81 9.00 40.91
C ARG A 65 7.68 9.12 39.67
N LEU A 66 8.96 8.86 39.85
CA LEU A 66 9.93 8.79 38.78
C LEU A 66 10.00 7.35 38.29
N HIS A 67 9.58 7.15 37.05
CA HIS A 67 9.58 5.86 36.36
C HIS A 67 10.69 5.83 35.32
N ALA A 68 11.48 4.76 35.28
CA ALA A 68 12.46 4.54 34.22
C ALA A 68 11.73 4.15 32.92
N VAL A 69 12.21 4.65 31.78
CA VAL A 69 11.66 4.32 30.45
C VAL A 69 12.74 3.75 29.52
N PRO A 70 12.42 2.78 28.66
CA PRO A 70 13.42 2.09 27.83
C PRO A 70 13.87 2.90 26.60
N ASN A 71 13.09 3.89 26.17
CA ASN A 71 13.38 4.69 24.98
C ASN A 71 12.71 6.07 25.00
N ALA A 72 13.15 6.92 24.06
CA ALA A 72 12.63 8.27 23.90
C ALA A 72 11.15 8.30 23.50
N ALA A 73 10.69 7.42 22.60
CA ALA A 73 9.29 7.37 22.17
C ALA A 73 8.33 7.16 23.35
N SER A 74 8.65 6.24 24.25
CA SER A 74 7.89 6.01 25.49
C SER A 74 7.88 7.26 26.37
N GLY A 75 9.04 7.90 26.53
CA GLY A 75 9.17 9.14 27.30
C GLY A 75 8.27 10.27 26.78
N TYR A 76 8.30 10.52 25.48
CA TYR A 76 7.48 11.53 24.81
C TYR A 76 5.97 11.25 24.94
N LEU A 77 5.55 10.00 24.73
CA LEU A 77 4.14 9.60 24.87
C LEU A 77 3.64 9.83 26.30
N ILE A 78 4.36 9.36 27.32
CA ILE A 78 3.96 9.48 28.72
C ILE A 78 3.98 10.95 29.17
N ALA A 79 5.00 11.71 28.76
CA ALA A 79 5.08 13.14 29.05
C ALA A 79 4.06 13.98 28.27
N LYS A 80 3.47 13.42 27.20
CA LYS A 80 2.57 14.09 26.26
C LYS A 80 3.18 15.35 25.66
N SER A 81 4.49 15.32 25.40
CA SER A 81 5.24 16.44 24.85
C SER A 81 6.40 15.90 24.01
N SER A 82 6.71 16.59 22.92
CA SER A 82 7.88 16.35 22.07
C SER A 82 9.13 17.07 22.54
N ASP A 83 9.07 17.77 23.68
CA ASP A 83 10.22 18.47 24.25
C ASP A 83 11.34 17.47 24.60
N ARG A 84 12.56 17.80 24.19
CA ARG A 84 13.74 16.98 24.52
C ARG A 84 13.85 16.75 26.03
N PRO A 85 14.30 15.57 26.47
CA PRO A 85 14.43 15.27 27.89
C PRO A 85 15.36 16.28 28.55
N LYS A 86 14.96 16.82 29.70
CA LYS A 86 15.80 17.73 30.46
C LYS A 86 16.93 16.95 31.11
N ILE A 87 18.17 17.32 30.78
CA ILE A 87 19.34 16.71 31.40
C ILE A 87 19.47 17.23 32.83
N VAL A 88 19.52 16.33 33.80
CA VAL A 88 19.65 16.65 35.23
C VAL A 88 20.72 15.76 35.86
N LYS A 89 21.32 16.21 36.96
CA LYS A 89 22.24 15.38 37.74
C LYS A 89 21.49 14.23 38.39
N ASP A 90 22.12 13.06 38.49
CA ASP A 90 21.49 11.86 39.03
C ASP A 90 21.09 11.98 40.51
N GLU A 91 21.78 12.82 41.31
CA GLU A 91 21.38 13.09 42.69
C GLU A 91 20.04 13.84 42.79
N VAL A 92 19.67 14.59 41.74
CA VAL A 92 18.35 15.24 41.65
C VAL A 92 17.27 14.17 41.43
N LEU A 93 17.54 13.16 40.61
CA LEU A 93 16.63 12.04 40.36
C LEU A 93 16.40 11.19 41.62
N GLY A 94 17.36 11.16 42.55
CA GLY A 94 17.25 10.49 43.85
C GLY A 94 16.28 11.16 44.83
N LYS A 95 15.87 12.41 44.57
CA LYS A 95 14.93 13.15 45.44
C LYS A 95 13.46 12.80 45.19
N TYR A 96 13.16 12.11 44.09
CA TYR A 96 11.81 11.72 43.71
C TYR A 96 11.52 10.28 44.15
N PRO A 97 10.31 9.99 44.68
CA PRO A 97 9.86 8.62 44.89
C PRO A 97 9.98 7.82 43.59
N LYS A 98 10.48 6.58 43.66
CA LYS A 98 10.59 5.72 42.47
C LYS A 98 9.27 4.99 42.22
N GLY A 99 8.94 4.85 40.95
CA GLY A 99 7.90 3.97 40.45
C GLY A 99 8.49 2.75 39.72
N MET A 100 7.64 1.81 39.33
CA MET A 100 8.06 0.68 38.50
C MET A 100 8.46 1.16 37.09
N PRO A 101 9.41 0.52 36.38
CA PRO A 101 9.72 0.89 35.00
C PRO A 101 8.47 0.80 34.11
N MET A 102 8.34 1.73 33.16
CA MET A 102 7.20 1.80 32.23
C MET A 102 7.69 2.04 30.81
N GLY A 103 6.87 1.71 29.82
CA GLY A 103 7.13 2.06 28.43
C GLY A 103 6.96 0.89 27.49
N ILE A 104 7.36 1.10 26.24
CA ILE A 104 7.19 0.18 25.12
C ILE A 104 8.56 -0.42 24.78
N PRO A 105 8.85 -1.69 25.15
CA PRO A 105 10.10 -2.34 24.77
C PRO A 105 10.24 -2.39 23.24
N GLY A 106 11.43 -2.03 22.72
CA GLY A 106 11.71 -2.04 21.28
C GLY A 106 11.23 -0.81 20.50
N ALA A 107 10.53 0.14 21.12
CA ALA A 107 10.18 1.41 20.47
C ALA A 107 11.42 2.31 20.24
N PRO A 108 11.38 3.25 19.27
CA PRO A 108 12.57 3.94 18.80
C PRO A 108 13.09 5.00 19.78
N ASN A 109 14.41 5.22 19.74
CA ASN A 109 15.09 6.29 20.48
C ASN A 109 15.22 7.61 19.70
N SER A 110 15.04 7.57 18.38
CA SER A 110 15.00 8.74 17.52
C SER A 110 13.72 8.74 16.70
N LEU A 111 13.03 9.87 16.70
CA LEU A 111 11.82 10.14 15.91
C LEU A 111 12.05 11.32 14.97
N LEU A 112 13.32 11.65 14.68
CA LEU A 112 13.64 12.62 13.65
C LEU A 112 13.13 12.09 12.31
N HIS A 113 12.37 12.91 11.59
CA HIS A 113 11.77 12.49 10.32
C HIS A 113 12.05 13.48 9.20
N HIS A 114 11.93 12.99 7.97
CA HIS A 114 11.84 13.84 6.78
C HIS A 114 10.58 14.70 6.84
N THR A 115 10.70 15.96 6.43
CA THR A 115 9.58 16.93 6.39
C THR A 115 9.14 17.25 4.97
N GLU A 116 9.84 16.67 3.99
CA GLU A 116 9.45 16.69 2.59
C GLU A 116 8.13 15.96 2.40
N THR A 117 7.31 16.43 1.46
CA THR A 117 5.99 15.85 1.18
C THR A 117 5.97 14.99 -0.08
N GLU A 118 7.07 14.94 -0.82
CA GLU A 118 7.27 13.96 -1.89
C GLU A 118 7.41 12.57 -1.28
N SER A 119 6.74 11.59 -1.87
CA SER A 119 6.75 10.22 -1.39
C SER A 119 7.34 9.31 -2.45
N ALA A 120 8.56 8.84 -2.21
CA ALA A 120 9.29 8.00 -3.14
C ALA A 120 9.64 6.67 -2.48
N TRP A 121 9.10 5.57 -3.02
CA TRP A 121 9.35 4.19 -2.59
C TRP A 121 9.81 3.33 -3.75
N GLN A 122 10.77 2.44 -3.50
CA GLN A 122 11.26 1.54 -4.54
C GLN A 122 11.62 0.19 -3.92
N VAL A 123 11.21 -0.88 -4.58
CA VAL A 123 11.52 -2.25 -4.20
C VAL A 123 12.39 -2.83 -5.30
N CYS A 124 13.55 -3.36 -4.96
CA CYS A 124 14.49 -3.94 -5.92
C CYS A 124 14.81 -5.38 -5.55
N ASP A 125 14.69 -6.27 -6.52
CA ASP A 125 15.27 -7.60 -6.48
C ASP A 125 16.51 -7.67 -7.36
N TRP A 126 17.56 -8.25 -6.79
CA TRP A 126 18.80 -8.50 -7.50
C TRP A 126 19.43 -9.78 -6.97
N HIS A 127 20.31 -10.36 -7.79
CA HIS A 127 21.06 -11.55 -7.43
C HIS A 127 22.50 -11.15 -7.11
N ASP A 128 23.03 -11.58 -5.97
CA ASP A 128 24.45 -11.40 -5.70
C ASP A 128 25.27 -12.33 -6.61
N SER A 129 25.94 -11.76 -7.62
CA SER A 129 26.82 -12.49 -8.53
C SER A 129 28.05 -13.07 -7.83
N ARG A 130 28.37 -12.65 -6.59
CA ARG A 130 29.42 -13.24 -5.76
C ARG A 130 28.93 -14.43 -4.93
N ALA A 131 27.60 -14.62 -4.79
CA ALA A 131 27.01 -15.79 -4.16
C ALA A 131 26.95 -17.01 -5.11
N ASN A 132 27.94 -17.12 -6.01
CA ASN A 132 28.16 -18.24 -6.95
C ASN A 132 28.54 -19.57 -6.24
N LEU A 133 28.36 -19.63 -4.91
CA LEU A 133 28.47 -20.83 -4.08
C LEU A 133 27.10 -21.44 -3.75
N SER A 134 25.99 -20.74 -4.03
CA SER A 134 24.65 -21.32 -3.94
C SER A 134 24.35 -22.17 -5.17
N LEU A 135 24.01 -23.43 -4.94
CA LEU A 135 23.63 -24.40 -5.99
C LEU A 135 22.34 -24.01 -6.75
N THR A 136 21.61 -22.97 -6.30
CA THR A 136 20.41 -22.44 -6.96
C THR A 136 20.42 -20.90 -6.98
N LYS A 137 19.97 -20.31 -8.09
CA LYS A 137 19.85 -18.85 -8.27
C LYS A 137 18.88 -18.20 -7.27
N ALA A 138 17.88 -18.95 -6.79
CA ALA A 138 16.94 -18.51 -5.78
C ALA A 138 17.59 -18.23 -4.40
N GLY A 139 18.66 -18.95 -4.04
CA GLY A 139 19.33 -18.79 -2.75
C GLY A 139 20.19 -17.53 -2.61
N SER A 140 20.39 -16.77 -3.69
CA SER A 140 21.16 -15.50 -3.69
C SER A 140 20.29 -14.26 -3.94
N LEU A 141 18.97 -14.43 -4.03
CA LEU A 141 18.02 -13.34 -4.24
C LEU A 141 18.00 -12.39 -3.02
N GLN A 142 18.12 -11.10 -3.29
CA GLN A 142 18.09 -10.04 -2.29
C GLN A 142 17.00 -9.03 -2.63
N THR A 143 16.05 -8.84 -1.71
CA THR A 143 14.98 -7.86 -1.83
C THR A 143 15.31 -6.64 -0.99
N THR A 144 15.37 -5.47 -1.62
CA THR A 144 15.77 -4.21 -0.99
C THR A 144 14.66 -3.18 -1.12
N VAL A 145 14.26 -2.58 0.00
CA VAL A 145 13.38 -1.41 0.01
C VAL A 145 14.22 -0.14 0.09
N ILE A 146 13.96 0.82 -0.79
CA ILE A 146 14.66 2.10 -0.89
C ILE A 146 13.64 3.22 -0.65
N ALA A 147 13.86 3.99 0.41
CA ALA A 147 13.02 5.11 0.80
C ALA A 147 13.68 6.45 0.41
N GLY A 148 12.90 7.33 -0.23
CA GLY A 148 13.36 8.64 -0.70
C GLY A 148 14.04 8.61 -2.07
N ASN A 149 14.19 9.80 -2.66
CA ASN A 149 14.82 9.99 -3.97
C ASN A 149 16.34 10.13 -3.88
N GLU A 150 16.87 10.77 -2.83
CA GLU A 150 18.32 11.01 -2.70
C GLU A 150 19.19 9.74 -2.79
N PRO A 151 18.78 8.58 -2.23
CA PRO A 151 19.59 7.37 -2.36
C PRO A 151 19.64 6.77 -3.77
N ARG A 152 18.81 7.22 -4.70
CA ARG A 152 18.60 6.56 -6.01
C ARG A 152 19.51 7.15 -7.07
N GLU A 153 20.12 6.29 -7.87
CA GLU A 153 20.94 6.71 -9.00
C GLU A 153 20.96 5.66 -10.11
N GLY A 154 20.71 6.09 -11.35
CA GLY A 154 20.70 5.22 -12.51
C GLY A 154 19.43 4.35 -12.60
N GLY A 155 19.56 3.20 -13.27
CA GLY A 155 18.42 2.40 -13.70
C GLY A 155 17.81 2.89 -15.01
N THR A 156 17.14 1.99 -15.73
CA THR A 156 16.48 2.30 -17.00
C THR A 156 15.04 1.79 -16.95
N SER A 157 14.08 2.67 -17.22
CA SER A 157 12.68 2.27 -17.36
C SER A 157 12.55 1.13 -18.37
N LEU A 158 11.74 0.14 -18.02
CA LEU A 158 11.36 -0.95 -18.90
C LEU A 158 10.71 -0.39 -20.18
N GLY A 159 9.94 0.69 -20.04
CA GLY A 159 9.25 1.34 -21.13
C GLY A 159 8.08 0.52 -21.69
N PRO A 160 7.45 0.99 -22.78
CA PRO A 160 6.28 0.33 -23.37
C PRO A 160 6.61 -0.89 -24.24
N ASP A 161 7.86 -0.99 -24.74
CA ASP A 161 8.25 -1.94 -25.78
C ASP A 161 9.00 -3.17 -25.25
N LYS A 162 9.29 -3.23 -23.94
CA LYS A 162 10.00 -4.35 -23.32
C LYS A 162 9.14 -5.03 -22.28
N ALA A 163 9.44 -6.30 -22.04
CA ALA A 163 8.85 -7.05 -20.94
C ALA A 163 9.86 -8.00 -20.31
N VAL A 164 9.58 -8.39 -19.07
CA VAL A 164 10.36 -9.39 -18.32
C VAL A 164 9.42 -10.52 -17.94
N ILE A 165 9.87 -11.76 -18.08
CA ILE A 165 9.13 -12.93 -17.60
C ILE A 165 9.76 -13.38 -16.29
N VAL A 166 8.93 -13.38 -15.24
CA VAL A 166 9.36 -13.65 -13.88
C VAL A 166 8.53 -14.74 -13.23
N ARG A 167 9.04 -15.30 -12.14
CA ARG A 167 8.29 -16.19 -11.24
C ARG A 167 8.75 -15.97 -9.79
N ALA A 168 7.90 -16.33 -8.83
CA ALA A 168 8.31 -16.40 -7.44
C ALA A 168 9.21 -17.65 -7.21
N PRO A 169 9.97 -17.73 -6.10
CA PRO A 169 10.92 -18.83 -5.89
C PRO A 169 10.21 -20.20 -5.77
N GLU A 170 9.08 -20.22 -5.05
CA GLU A 170 8.30 -21.43 -4.74
C GLU A 170 7.10 -21.65 -5.67
N ASP A 171 6.70 -20.62 -6.42
CA ASP A 171 5.59 -20.69 -7.37
C ASP A 171 6.12 -20.78 -8.82
N PRO A 172 5.88 -21.89 -9.54
CA PRO A 172 6.30 -22.01 -10.93
C PRO A 172 5.46 -21.17 -11.90
N GLN A 173 4.35 -20.56 -11.46
CA GLN A 173 3.49 -19.73 -12.31
C GLN A 173 4.27 -18.56 -12.90
N PRO A 174 4.41 -18.48 -14.25
CA PRO A 174 5.10 -17.36 -14.88
C PRO A 174 4.21 -16.12 -14.95
N TRP A 175 4.85 -14.96 -14.84
CA TRP A 175 4.24 -13.64 -14.92
C TRP A 175 4.97 -12.80 -15.96
N LEU A 176 4.22 -12.09 -16.80
CA LEU A 176 4.75 -11.08 -17.70
C LEU A 176 4.68 -9.72 -17.01
N LEU A 177 5.83 -9.06 -16.87
CA LEU A 177 5.94 -7.69 -16.42
C LEU A 177 6.05 -6.76 -17.63
N PHE A 178 5.10 -5.86 -17.78
CA PHE A 178 5.04 -4.90 -18.90
C PHE A 178 4.24 -3.68 -18.49
N ARG A 179 4.55 -2.50 -19.06
CA ARG A 179 3.80 -1.25 -18.82
C ARG A 179 3.51 -1.01 -17.33
N ASN A 180 4.50 -1.29 -16.48
CA ASN A 180 4.42 -1.12 -15.03
C ASN A 180 3.30 -1.94 -14.35
N THR A 181 2.91 -3.05 -14.97
CA THR A 181 1.91 -4.00 -14.49
C THR A 181 2.44 -5.43 -14.56
N ARG A 182 1.75 -6.36 -13.88
CA ARG A 182 1.99 -7.80 -13.99
C ARG A 182 0.75 -8.53 -14.51
N ALA A 183 0.95 -9.48 -15.41
CA ALA A 183 -0.11 -10.39 -15.84
C ALA A 183 0.36 -11.84 -15.74
N GLN A 184 -0.52 -12.74 -15.31
CA GLN A 184 -0.24 -14.17 -15.41
C GLN A 184 -0.23 -14.59 -16.88
N ILE A 185 0.68 -15.49 -17.23
CA ILE A 185 0.70 -16.17 -18.54
C ILE A 185 0.63 -17.68 -18.34
N GLY A 186 -0.05 -18.40 -19.23
CA GLY A 186 -0.14 -19.86 -19.11
C GLY A 186 1.19 -20.52 -19.47
N ALA A 187 1.76 -21.35 -18.59
CA ALA A 187 3.06 -22.02 -18.84
C ALA A 187 3.09 -22.87 -20.12
N THR A 188 1.93 -23.36 -20.57
CA THR A 188 1.76 -24.20 -21.77
C THR A 188 0.93 -23.53 -22.87
N ASP A 189 0.63 -22.22 -22.77
CA ASP A 189 -0.10 -21.48 -23.80
C ASP A 189 0.85 -21.04 -24.94
N TYR A 190 1.36 -22.02 -25.68
CA TYR A 190 2.32 -21.78 -26.76
C TYR A 190 1.76 -20.91 -27.89
N THR A 191 0.45 -20.95 -28.11
CA THR A 191 -0.25 -20.12 -29.11
C THR A 191 -0.18 -18.65 -28.72
N MET A 192 -0.51 -18.32 -27.47
CA MET A 192 -0.36 -16.96 -26.95
C MET A 192 1.11 -16.54 -26.91
N HIS A 193 2.03 -17.41 -26.47
CA HIS A 193 3.46 -17.09 -26.45
C HIS A 193 3.98 -16.70 -27.85
N SER A 194 3.66 -17.50 -28.87
CA SER A 194 4.06 -17.25 -30.26
C SER A 194 3.49 -15.92 -30.79
N ALA A 195 2.21 -15.65 -30.50
CA ALA A 195 1.55 -14.41 -30.90
C ALA A 195 2.20 -13.15 -30.27
N LEU A 196 2.63 -13.25 -29.01
CA LEU A 196 3.31 -12.18 -28.28
C LEU A 196 4.82 -12.15 -28.52
N GLY A 197 5.38 -13.05 -29.33
CA GLY A 197 6.83 -13.13 -29.55
C GLY A 197 7.62 -13.55 -28.31
N ILE A 198 6.97 -14.24 -27.36
CA ILE A 198 7.58 -14.73 -26.14
C ILE A 198 8.41 -15.98 -26.45
N PRO A 199 9.74 -15.98 -26.20
CA PRO A 199 10.57 -17.16 -26.38
C PRO A 199 10.18 -18.27 -25.40
N THR A 200 10.14 -19.51 -25.86
CA THR A 200 9.85 -20.68 -25.00
C THR A 200 10.88 -20.84 -23.87
N THR A 201 12.14 -20.45 -24.10
CA THR A 201 13.20 -20.46 -23.10
C THR A 201 12.91 -19.52 -21.93
N SER A 202 12.34 -18.35 -22.19
CA SER A 202 11.99 -17.37 -21.14
C SER A 202 10.82 -17.81 -20.26
N VAL A 203 9.95 -18.70 -20.76
CA VAL A 203 8.85 -19.29 -19.98
C VAL A 203 9.31 -20.55 -19.24
N THR A 204 10.26 -21.31 -19.81
CA THR A 204 10.79 -22.53 -19.20
C THR A 204 11.77 -22.21 -18.05
N ASP A 205 12.52 -21.13 -18.17
CA ASP A 205 13.42 -20.63 -17.11
C ASP A 205 13.19 -19.11 -16.87
N PRO A 206 12.06 -18.73 -16.25
CA PRO A 206 11.79 -17.33 -15.91
C PRO A 206 12.79 -16.78 -14.90
N MET A 207 13.01 -15.46 -14.93
CA MET A 207 13.77 -14.79 -13.89
C MET A 207 13.10 -14.97 -12.53
N VAL A 208 13.85 -15.42 -11.53
CA VAL A 208 13.32 -15.55 -10.17
C VAL A 208 13.32 -14.17 -9.50
N VAL A 209 12.17 -13.79 -8.94
CA VAL A 209 11.97 -12.58 -8.13
C VAL A 209 11.25 -12.95 -6.85
N SER A 210 11.27 -12.07 -5.85
CA SER A 210 10.57 -12.26 -4.60
C SER A 210 9.06 -12.09 -4.79
N ALA A 211 8.28 -12.78 -3.96
CA ALA A 211 6.84 -12.54 -3.89
C ALA A 211 6.53 -11.08 -3.53
N GLY A 212 7.36 -10.46 -2.68
CA GLY A 212 7.25 -9.06 -2.28
C GLY A 212 7.34 -8.07 -3.45
N LEU A 213 8.38 -8.16 -4.29
CA LEU A 213 8.48 -7.32 -5.49
C LEU A 213 7.32 -7.58 -6.45
N LEU A 214 6.97 -8.85 -6.66
CA LEU A 214 5.88 -9.20 -7.56
C LEU A 214 4.54 -8.62 -7.06
N ASN A 215 4.28 -8.67 -5.76
CA ASN A 215 3.06 -8.13 -5.16
C ASN A 215 3.01 -6.60 -5.16
N ALA A 216 4.17 -5.92 -5.15
CA ALA A 216 4.23 -4.47 -5.32
C ALA A 216 3.83 -3.99 -6.72
N ILE A 217 3.97 -4.83 -7.73
CA ILE A 217 3.60 -4.49 -9.11
C ILE A 217 2.09 -4.73 -9.30
N PRO A 218 1.32 -3.71 -9.76
CA PRO A 218 -0.12 -3.83 -9.94
C PRO A 218 -0.52 -4.96 -10.89
N PRO A 219 -1.46 -5.83 -10.50
CA PRO A 219 -1.93 -6.90 -11.36
C PRO A 219 -2.91 -6.39 -12.43
N VAL A 220 -2.88 -7.03 -13.59
CA VAL A 220 -3.94 -6.97 -14.61
C VAL A 220 -4.46 -8.39 -14.87
N PRO A 221 -5.64 -8.55 -15.51
CA PRO A 221 -6.15 -9.86 -15.89
C PRO A 221 -5.10 -10.73 -16.58
N ALA A 222 -5.17 -12.05 -16.34
CA ALA A 222 -4.29 -13.02 -16.97
C ALA A 222 -4.36 -12.89 -18.50
N LEU A 223 -3.20 -12.88 -19.16
CA LEU A 223 -3.15 -12.82 -20.62
C LEU A 223 -3.57 -14.17 -21.17
N LYS A 224 -4.63 -14.14 -21.98
CA LYS A 224 -5.18 -15.28 -22.71
C LYS A 224 -5.51 -14.83 -24.13
N LEU A 225 -5.69 -15.79 -25.02
CA LEU A 225 -6.25 -15.50 -26.35
C LEU A 225 -7.58 -14.74 -26.20
N PRO A 226 -7.81 -13.67 -26.99
CA PRO A 226 -9.07 -12.94 -26.98
C PRO A 226 -10.23 -13.87 -27.34
N ASP A 227 -11.33 -13.75 -26.59
CA ASP A 227 -12.58 -14.43 -26.91
C ASP A 227 -13.44 -13.54 -27.82
N VAL A 228 -14.05 -14.15 -28.83
CA VAL A 228 -14.93 -13.48 -29.80
C VAL A 228 -16.15 -14.37 -29.99
N ALA A 229 -17.35 -13.82 -29.73
CA ALA A 229 -18.58 -14.57 -29.90
C ALA A 229 -18.72 -15.12 -31.33
N ASP A 230 -19.23 -16.35 -31.42
CA ASP A 230 -19.48 -17.05 -32.68
C ASP A 230 -18.24 -17.11 -33.62
N ALA A 231 -17.02 -17.12 -33.05
CA ALA A 231 -15.78 -17.24 -33.80
C ALA A 231 -15.82 -18.39 -34.83
N GLY A 232 -15.35 -18.12 -36.04
CA GLY A 232 -15.38 -19.08 -37.14
C GLY A 232 -16.71 -19.16 -37.90
N ARG A 233 -17.76 -18.44 -37.48
CA ARG A 233 -19.01 -18.27 -38.23
C ARG A 233 -19.03 -16.98 -39.04
N PRO A 234 -19.79 -16.91 -40.16
CA PRO A 234 -19.96 -15.66 -40.90
C PRO A 234 -20.52 -14.54 -40.00
N SER A 235 -19.93 -13.36 -40.08
CA SER A 235 -20.37 -12.19 -39.31
C SER A 235 -21.74 -11.69 -39.77
N ALA A 236 -22.64 -11.43 -38.82
CA ALA A 236 -23.94 -10.83 -39.10
C ALA A 236 -23.84 -9.37 -39.56
N ALA A 237 -22.89 -8.60 -39.02
CA ALA A 237 -22.72 -7.17 -39.30
C ALA A 237 -21.72 -6.85 -40.42
N VAL A 238 -20.82 -7.77 -40.75
CA VAL A 238 -19.74 -7.55 -41.74
C VAL A 238 -19.81 -8.60 -42.86
N PRO A 239 -20.64 -8.38 -43.90
CA PRO A 239 -20.89 -9.37 -44.95
C PRO A 239 -19.61 -9.82 -45.67
N GLY A 240 -19.47 -11.13 -45.85
CA GLY A 240 -18.31 -11.73 -46.54
C GLY A 240 -17.10 -12.00 -45.63
N PHE A 241 -17.18 -11.66 -44.35
CA PHE A 241 -16.16 -11.93 -43.35
C PHE A 241 -16.66 -12.89 -42.26
N VAL A 242 -15.72 -13.49 -41.55
CA VAL A 242 -15.97 -14.46 -40.48
C VAL A 242 -15.58 -13.84 -39.14
N ASN A 243 -16.33 -14.12 -38.08
CA ASN A 243 -16.01 -13.65 -36.74
C ASN A 243 -14.64 -14.18 -36.30
N ALA A 244 -13.86 -13.31 -35.65
CA ALA A 244 -12.44 -13.47 -35.32
C ALA A 244 -11.45 -13.34 -36.50
N ASP A 245 -11.90 -13.10 -37.74
CA ASP A 245 -11.00 -12.66 -38.81
C ASP A 245 -10.36 -11.30 -38.46
N VAL A 246 -9.14 -11.09 -38.95
CA VAL A 246 -8.39 -9.86 -38.75
C VAL A 246 -8.23 -9.14 -40.07
N LEU A 247 -8.76 -7.92 -40.15
CA LEU A 247 -8.55 -7.00 -41.26
C LEU A 247 -7.24 -6.25 -41.03
N ALA A 248 -6.28 -6.39 -41.93
CA ALA A 248 -5.05 -5.62 -41.95
C ALA A 248 -5.12 -4.57 -43.07
N TYR A 249 -4.91 -3.30 -42.73
CA TYR A 249 -5.03 -2.18 -43.67
C TYR A 249 -4.01 -1.09 -43.33
N LYS A 250 -3.78 -0.17 -44.27
CA LYS A 250 -2.89 0.98 -44.08
C LYS A 250 -3.69 2.22 -43.70
N ASP A 251 -3.24 2.95 -42.68
CA ASP A 251 -3.75 4.29 -42.38
C ASP A 251 -3.21 5.31 -43.39
N ILE A 252 -3.74 6.54 -43.36
CA ILE A 252 -3.34 7.62 -44.28
C ILE A 252 -1.86 8.01 -44.14
N ASP A 253 -1.27 7.79 -42.97
CA ASP A 253 0.15 8.01 -42.69
C ASP A 253 1.06 6.83 -43.11
N GLY A 254 0.47 5.75 -43.64
CA GLY A 254 1.17 4.54 -44.05
C GLY A 254 1.43 3.53 -42.92
N SER A 255 0.97 3.81 -41.69
CA SER A 255 1.05 2.87 -40.57
C SER A 255 0.12 1.67 -40.76
N ASP A 256 0.52 0.52 -40.23
CA ASP A 256 -0.32 -0.69 -40.22
C ASP A 256 -1.40 -0.56 -39.14
N ARG A 257 -2.64 -0.87 -39.52
CA ARG A 257 -3.80 -0.93 -38.65
C ARG A 257 -4.46 -2.30 -38.74
N TYR A 258 -5.03 -2.72 -37.62
CA TYR A 258 -5.69 -4.02 -37.50
C TYR A 258 -7.09 -3.83 -36.90
N ALA A 259 -8.06 -4.54 -37.46
CA ALA A 259 -9.40 -4.61 -36.91
C ALA A 259 -9.88 -6.06 -36.84
N ALA A 260 -10.49 -6.45 -35.72
CA ALA A 260 -11.12 -7.75 -35.53
C ALA A 260 -12.57 -7.71 -36.01
N VAL A 261 -12.99 -8.73 -36.76
CA VAL A 261 -14.37 -8.91 -37.20
C VAL A 261 -15.17 -9.60 -36.10
N GLN A 262 -16.35 -9.05 -35.80
CA GLN A 262 -17.28 -9.50 -34.78
C GLN A 262 -18.71 -9.52 -35.35
N ASP A 263 -19.64 -10.17 -34.66
CA ASP A 263 -21.04 -10.23 -35.12
C ASP A 263 -21.74 -8.88 -35.09
N THR A 264 -21.26 -7.96 -34.26
CA THR A 264 -21.77 -6.60 -34.07
C THR A 264 -21.04 -5.56 -34.93
N GLY A 265 -19.94 -5.92 -35.60
CA GLY A 265 -19.17 -5.00 -36.44
C GLY A 265 -17.67 -5.29 -36.46
N VAL A 266 -16.86 -4.26 -36.61
CA VAL A 266 -15.40 -4.33 -36.49
C VAL A 266 -14.89 -3.55 -35.29
N GLN A 267 -13.90 -4.09 -34.60
CA GLN A 267 -13.21 -3.45 -33.49
C GLN A 267 -11.74 -3.22 -33.85
N ASP A 268 -11.24 -2.00 -33.73
CA ASP A 268 -9.80 -1.74 -33.90
C ASP A 268 -9.02 -2.42 -32.77
N VAL A 269 -7.98 -3.17 -33.10
CA VAL A 269 -7.18 -3.95 -32.15
C VAL A 269 -5.69 -3.68 -32.31
N PRO A 270 -4.89 -3.73 -31.23
CA PRO A 270 -3.45 -3.59 -31.33
C PRO A 270 -2.82 -4.85 -31.95
N LEU A 271 -1.61 -4.72 -32.50
CA LEU A 271 -0.90 -5.81 -33.17
C LEU A 271 -0.81 -7.11 -32.34
N PRO A 272 -0.52 -7.08 -31.02
CA PRO A 272 -0.54 -8.29 -30.19
C PRO A 272 -1.86 -9.05 -30.25
N VAL A 273 -2.99 -8.33 -30.12
CA VAL A 273 -4.34 -8.90 -30.15
C VAL A 273 -4.67 -9.47 -31.54
N ALA A 274 -4.32 -8.75 -32.61
CA ALA A 274 -4.44 -9.24 -33.97
C ALA A 274 -3.67 -10.55 -34.20
N ARG A 275 -2.41 -10.64 -33.72
CA ARG A 275 -1.61 -11.87 -33.82
C ARG A 275 -2.22 -13.02 -33.01
N MET A 276 -2.78 -12.73 -31.84
CA MET A 276 -3.45 -13.73 -31.01
C MET A 276 -4.71 -14.29 -31.68
N LEU A 277 -5.54 -13.43 -32.30
CA LEU A 277 -6.72 -13.86 -33.05
C LEU A 277 -6.35 -14.75 -34.25
N ILE A 278 -5.31 -14.38 -34.99
CA ILE A 278 -4.79 -15.20 -36.11
C ILE A 278 -4.27 -16.54 -35.59
N ALA A 279 -3.51 -16.53 -34.49
CA ALA A 279 -2.99 -17.75 -33.88
C ALA A 279 -4.10 -18.66 -33.32
N ALA A 280 -5.24 -18.08 -32.91
CA ALA A 280 -6.43 -18.80 -32.48
C ALA A 280 -7.23 -19.41 -33.66
N GLY A 281 -6.87 -19.10 -34.91
CA GLY A 281 -7.48 -19.66 -36.12
C GLY A 281 -8.21 -18.65 -37.02
N GLY A 282 -8.26 -17.37 -36.63
CA GLY A 282 -8.80 -16.30 -37.47
C GLY A 282 -7.97 -16.09 -38.74
N ALA A 283 -8.62 -15.77 -39.87
CA ALA A 283 -7.89 -15.47 -41.10
C ALA A 283 -7.45 -14.01 -41.15
N GLN A 284 -6.23 -13.76 -41.60
CA GLN A 284 -5.81 -12.41 -41.97
C GLN A 284 -6.36 -12.04 -43.36
N LYS A 285 -7.04 -10.90 -43.45
CA LYS A 285 -7.55 -10.32 -44.69
C LYS A 285 -6.89 -8.96 -44.91
N ASN A 286 -6.14 -8.82 -45.99
CA ASN A 286 -5.54 -7.54 -46.35
C ASN A 286 -6.60 -6.69 -47.09
N ILE A 287 -6.86 -5.49 -46.59
CA ILE A 287 -7.80 -4.54 -47.20
C ILE A 287 -7.00 -3.37 -47.79
N GLU A 288 -7.08 -3.19 -49.10
CA GLU A 288 -6.37 -2.12 -49.80
C GLU A 288 -6.99 -0.74 -49.55
N ASP A 289 -8.33 -0.67 -49.55
CA ASP A 289 -9.06 0.57 -49.31
C ASP A 289 -9.46 0.71 -47.83
N SER A 290 -8.73 1.54 -47.09
CA SER A 290 -9.01 1.80 -45.68
C SER A 290 -10.36 2.50 -45.45
N ALA A 291 -10.90 3.21 -46.46
CA ALA A 291 -12.23 3.80 -46.37
C ALA A 291 -13.32 2.72 -46.25
N ALA A 292 -13.12 1.56 -46.88
CA ALA A 292 -14.05 0.44 -46.77
C ALA A 292 -14.18 -0.06 -45.32
N VAL A 293 -13.07 -0.14 -44.57
CA VAL A 293 -13.09 -0.50 -43.15
C VAL A 293 -13.71 0.62 -42.30
N ALA A 294 -13.43 1.88 -42.64
CA ALA A 294 -13.97 3.03 -41.92
C ALA A 294 -15.51 3.13 -41.98
N HIS A 295 -16.13 2.63 -43.05
CA HIS A 295 -17.58 2.59 -43.22
C HIS A 295 -18.27 1.40 -42.53
N MET A 296 -17.53 0.44 -41.97
CA MET A 296 -18.09 -0.69 -41.23
C MET A 296 -18.59 -0.24 -39.84
N THR A 297 -19.65 -0.89 -39.37
CA THR A 297 -20.17 -0.68 -38.00
C THR A 297 -19.08 -0.94 -36.98
N ARG A 298 -18.95 -0.08 -35.97
CA ARG A 298 -17.95 -0.24 -34.91
C ARG A 298 -18.48 -1.08 -33.75
N SER A 299 -17.61 -1.93 -33.22
CA SER A 299 -17.86 -2.78 -32.07
C SER A 299 -16.75 -2.66 -31.04
N ALA A 300 -17.04 -3.10 -29.81
CA ALA A 300 -16.12 -3.09 -28.66
C ALA A 300 -16.39 -4.29 -27.74
N GLU A 301 -16.33 -5.51 -28.29
CA GLU A 301 -16.55 -6.74 -27.54
C GLU A 301 -15.30 -7.21 -26.76
N ILE A 302 -14.11 -7.04 -27.35
CA ILE A 302 -12.85 -7.44 -26.74
C ILE A 302 -12.39 -6.34 -25.78
N SER A 303 -12.13 -6.67 -24.52
CA SER A 303 -11.49 -5.74 -23.57
C SER A 303 -10.00 -5.63 -23.87
N LEU A 304 -9.54 -4.46 -24.34
CA LEU A 304 -8.16 -4.27 -24.81
C LEU A 304 -7.19 -3.77 -23.74
N ASP A 305 -7.69 -3.22 -22.64
CA ASP A 305 -6.87 -2.46 -21.68
C ASP A 305 -5.79 -3.30 -21.01
N HIS A 306 -6.00 -4.60 -20.85
CA HIS A 306 -5.07 -5.50 -20.18
C HIS A 306 -4.02 -6.11 -21.13
N TYR A 307 -4.15 -5.94 -22.45
CA TYR A 307 -3.17 -6.45 -23.40
C TYR A 307 -1.99 -5.48 -23.59
N PRO A 308 -0.79 -5.99 -23.94
CA PRO A 308 0.33 -5.14 -24.34
C PRO A 308 -0.04 -4.27 -25.55
N PRO A 309 0.37 -2.99 -25.58
CA PRO A 309 0.07 -2.09 -26.70
C PRO A 309 0.87 -2.43 -27.97
N ALA A 310 2.04 -3.04 -27.80
CA ALA A 310 2.92 -3.52 -28.87
C ALA A 310 3.47 -4.90 -28.49
N VAL A 311 4.02 -5.61 -29.47
CA VAL A 311 4.69 -6.90 -29.24
C VAL A 311 5.98 -6.61 -28.46
N PRO A 312 6.10 -7.05 -27.19
CA PRO A 312 7.23 -6.65 -26.37
C PRO A 312 8.50 -7.42 -26.73
N SER A 313 9.64 -6.75 -26.61
CA SER A 313 10.96 -7.40 -26.59
C SER A 313 11.22 -7.97 -25.19
N ILE A 314 11.36 -9.30 -25.11
CA ILE A 314 11.63 -9.96 -23.82
C ILE A 314 13.10 -9.80 -23.45
N ILE A 315 13.36 -9.29 -22.25
CA ILE A 315 14.70 -9.13 -21.68
C ILE A 315 14.82 -9.85 -20.32
N THR A 316 16.05 -10.17 -19.93
CA THR A 316 16.36 -10.79 -18.62
C THR A 316 17.44 -9.97 -17.92
N PRO A 317 17.08 -8.96 -17.11
CA PRO A 317 18.04 -8.11 -16.42
C PRO A 317 18.63 -8.78 -15.17
N ASP A 318 19.74 -8.25 -14.66
CA ASP A 318 20.35 -8.71 -13.39
C ASP A 318 19.62 -8.17 -12.15
N THR A 319 19.13 -6.93 -12.26
CA THR A 319 18.32 -6.25 -11.24
C THR A 319 17.00 -5.77 -11.84
N LEU A 320 15.93 -6.00 -11.09
CA LEU A 320 14.60 -5.52 -11.39
C LEU A 320 14.09 -4.70 -10.20
N CYS A 321 13.62 -3.49 -10.46
CA CYS A 321 13.03 -2.64 -9.43
C CYS A 321 11.62 -2.18 -9.83
N TYR A 322 10.76 -2.02 -8.85
CA TYR A 322 9.49 -1.31 -8.97
C TYR A 322 9.57 -0.02 -8.18
N SER A 323 9.23 1.10 -8.83
CA SER A 323 9.26 2.44 -8.26
C SER A 323 7.85 3.00 -8.17
N TRP A 324 7.52 3.54 -7.01
CA TRP A 324 6.30 4.30 -6.74
C TRP A 324 6.71 5.69 -6.29
N ASN A 325 6.39 6.72 -7.07
CA ASN A 325 6.69 8.10 -6.72
C ASN A 325 5.43 8.97 -6.80
N ARG A 326 5.13 9.68 -5.71
CA ARG A 326 4.12 10.72 -5.67
C ARG A 326 4.77 12.07 -5.34
N PRO A 327 4.90 12.97 -6.32
CA PRO A 327 5.40 14.31 -6.11
C PRO A 327 4.56 15.09 -5.09
N ALA A 328 5.17 16.08 -4.44
CA ALA A 328 4.49 16.98 -3.53
C ALA A 328 3.29 17.67 -4.23
N GLY A 329 2.11 17.58 -3.61
CA GLY A 329 0.86 18.16 -4.14
C GLY A 329 0.22 17.42 -5.31
N ALA A 330 0.82 16.32 -5.81
CA ALA A 330 0.20 15.49 -6.82
C ALA A 330 -0.95 14.66 -6.23
N ASN A 331 -1.98 14.40 -7.04
CA ASN A 331 -3.11 13.55 -6.64
C ASN A 331 -2.88 12.07 -6.97
N THR A 332 -1.97 11.78 -7.91
CA THR A 332 -1.68 10.43 -8.41
C THR A 332 -0.20 10.12 -8.26
N ALA A 333 0.13 8.86 -8.02
CA ALA A 333 1.50 8.36 -8.07
C ALA A 333 1.87 7.93 -9.49
N THR A 334 3.15 8.13 -9.84
CA THR A 334 3.79 7.57 -11.04
C THR A 334 4.44 6.25 -10.67
N LEU A 335 4.17 5.22 -11.47
CA LEU A 335 4.70 3.89 -11.31
C LEU A 335 5.72 3.62 -12.41
N ASP A 336 6.82 2.96 -12.09
CA ASP A 336 7.82 2.53 -13.08
C ASP A 336 8.47 1.20 -12.71
N ILE A 337 8.72 0.35 -13.71
CA ILE A 337 9.58 -0.81 -13.57
C ILE A 337 10.95 -0.44 -14.14
N LEU A 338 11.97 -0.49 -13.31
CA LEU A 338 13.34 -0.18 -13.68
C LEU A 338 14.16 -1.46 -13.81
N THR A 339 15.07 -1.47 -14.77
CA THR A 339 16.07 -2.53 -14.96
C THR A 339 17.46 -1.93 -14.83
N ALA A 340 18.40 -2.70 -14.28
CA ALA A 340 19.78 -2.24 -14.08
C ALA A 340 20.76 -3.44 -14.01
N PRO A 341 22.06 -3.22 -14.27
CA PRO A 341 23.09 -4.24 -14.04
C PRO A 341 23.39 -4.46 -12.54
N SER A 342 23.03 -3.49 -11.69
CA SER A 342 23.11 -3.60 -10.23
C SER A 342 22.08 -2.69 -9.59
N ILE A 343 21.85 -2.81 -8.28
CA ILE A 343 20.92 -1.95 -7.55
C ILE A 343 21.18 -0.45 -7.83
N PRO A 344 20.17 0.30 -8.35
CA PRO A 344 20.34 1.67 -8.85
C PRO A 344 20.30 2.69 -7.70
N VAL A 345 21.40 2.76 -6.96
CA VAL A 345 21.61 3.65 -5.81
C VAL A 345 23.01 4.27 -5.86
N THR A 346 23.15 5.43 -5.23
CA THR A 346 24.45 6.11 -5.06
C THR A 346 25.43 5.24 -4.27
N ASP A 347 26.72 5.52 -4.40
CA ASP A 347 27.75 4.80 -3.65
C ASP A 347 27.62 5.02 -2.13
N GLU A 348 27.23 6.21 -1.70
CA GLU A 348 26.96 6.52 -0.30
C GLU A 348 25.77 5.70 0.25
N ALA A 349 24.69 5.60 -0.51
CA ALA A 349 23.51 4.81 -0.14
C ALA A 349 23.81 3.31 -0.08
N ARG A 350 24.66 2.83 -1.00
CA ARG A 350 25.16 1.44 -1.00
C ARG A 350 25.98 1.14 0.24
N ALA A 351 26.82 2.08 0.70
CA ALA A 351 27.60 1.94 1.93
C ALA A 351 26.72 2.01 3.19
N ALA A 352 25.64 2.79 3.16
CA ALA A 352 24.70 2.98 4.26
C ALA A 352 23.58 1.91 4.34
N THR A 353 23.65 0.85 3.53
CA THR A 353 22.61 -0.18 3.47
C THR A 353 22.48 -0.94 4.79
N VAL A 354 21.24 -1.06 5.27
CA VAL A 354 20.90 -1.81 6.47
C VAL A 354 20.47 -3.22 6.09
N SER A 355 21.12 -4.23 6.65
CA SER A 355 20.68 -5.63 6.54
C SER A 355 19.59 -5.89 7.58
N LEU A 356 18.40 -6.27 7.12
CA LEU A 356 17.26 -6.53 7.97
C LEU A 356 17.32 -7.95 8.54
N LEU A 357 17.07 -8.07 9.84
CA LEU A 357 16.96 -9.37 10.52
C LEU A 357 15.57 -9.94 10.31
N ARG A 358 15.40 -10.69 9.22
CA ARG A 358 14.13 -11.34 8.87
C ARG A 358 14.10 -12.82 9.34
N PRO A 359 12.94 -13.36 9.74
CA PRO A 359 12.73 -14.81 9.80
C PRO A 359 12.98 -15.43 8.41
N ALA A 360 13.54 -16.65 8.37
CA ALA A 360 13.92 -17.30 7.11
C ALA A 360 12.73 -17.43 6.12
N GLU A 361 11.56 -17.76 6.65
CA GLU A 361 10.31 -18.01 5.91
C GLU A 361 9.48 -16.74 5.65
N ALA A 362 9.92 -15.57 6.10
CA ALA A 362 9.13 -14.34 5.96
C ALA A 362 9.39 -13.67 4.60
N GLU A 363 8.31 -13.28 3.91
CA GLU A 363 8.31 -12.48 2.67
C GLU A 363 8.63 -11.00 2.95
N LEU A 364 9.69 -10.75 3.72
CA LEU A 364 10.17 -9.42 4.08
C LEU A 364 11.40 -9.05 3.25
N ALA A 365 11.63 -7.75 3.09
CA ALA A 365 12.87 -7.25 2.53
C ALA A 365 14.07 -7.75 3.35
N SER A 366 15.15 -8.11 2.67
CA SER A 366 16.42 -8.45 3.32
C SER A 366 17.27 -7.22 3.60
N LYS A 367 17.01 -6.12 2.88
CA LYS A 367 17.77 -4.87 2.99
C LYS A 367 16.87 -3.65 2.97
N TYR A 368 17.31 -2.60 3.65
CA TYR A 368 16.69 -1.28 3.65
C TYR A 368 17.73 -0.20 3.37
N ILE A 369 17.35 0.77 2.54
CA ILE A 369 18.19 1.92 2.19
C ILE A 369 17.35 3.19 2.36
N SER A 370 17.87 4.14 3.13
CA SER A 370 17.33 5.49 3.31
C SER A 370 18.49 6.42 3.64
N THR A 371 18.28 7.73 3.54
CA THR A 371 19.24 8.71 4.05
C THR A 371 19.40 8.52 5.57
N PRO A 372 20.62 8.30 6.10
CA PRO A 372 20.82 8.05 7.53
C PRO A 372 20.42 9.22 8.43
N GLY A 373 19.97 8.92 9.65
CA GLY A 373 19.72 9.90 10.72
C GLY A 373 18.30 10.46 10.77
N LYS A 374 17.46 10.17 9.77
CA LYS A 374 16.03 10.53 9.76
C LYS A 374 15.18 9.37 9.27
N GLY A 375 14.09 9.13 9.97
CA GLY A 375 13.03 8.22 9.53
C GLY A 375 11.97 8.91 8.67
N TRP A 376 10.89 8.18 8.41
CA TRP A 376 9.76 8.66 7.61
C TRP A 376 8.49 8.67 8.44
N PHE A 377 7.82 9.82 8.50
CA PHE A 377 6.47 9.90 9.03
C PHE A 377 5.49 9.58 7.90
N VAL A 378 4.82 8.44 7.98
CA VAL A 378 4.08 7.89 6.85
C VAL A 378 2.61 7.65 7.14
N ARG A 379 1.83 7.54 6.07
CA ARG A 379 0.45 7.07 6.04
C ARG A 379 0.33 6.00 4.97
N LEU A 380 -0.23 4.86 5.35
CA LEU A 380 -0.52 3.79 4.39
C LEU A 380 -1.57 4.27 3.39
N THR A 381 -1.37 3.86 2.14
CA THR A 381 -2.30 4.06 1.03
C THR A 381 -2.41 2.76 0.24
N ALA A 382 -3.50 2.60 -0.51
CA ALA A 382 -3.60 1.50 -1.46
C ALA A 382 -2.50 1.60 -2.53
N ASP A 383 -2.14 0.45 -3.11
CA ASP A 383 -1.11 0.35 -4.15
C ASP A 383 -1.50 1.02 -5.46
N ALA A 384 -2.80 1.05 -5.76
CA ALA A 384 -3.33 1.65 -6.98
C ALA A 384 -3.21 3.19 -6.95
N PRO A 385 -2.90 3.83 -8.09
CA PRO A 385 -2.63 5.27 -8.15
C PRO A 385 -3.85 6.18 -7.87
N TYR A 386 -5.05 5.62 -7.70
CA TYR A 386 -6.33 6.35 -7.66
C TYR A 386 -7.11 6.26 -6.34
N THR A 387 -6.54 5.77 -5.24
CA THR A 387 -7.34 5.49 -4.02
C THR A 387 -6.80 6.17 -2.76
N GLU A 388 -7.68 6.86 -2.02
CA GLU A 388 -7.41 7.45 -0.70
C GLU A 388 -7.82 6.51 0.46
N ALA A 389 -7.56 5.20 0.38
CA ALA A 389 -7.84 4.30 1.51
C ALA A 389 -6.83 4.62 2.62
N ARG A 390 -7.30 5.38 3.63
CA ARG A 390 -6.51 5.98 4.72
C ARG A 390 -6.91 5.33 6.04
N GLU A 391 -6.15 4.35 6.52
CA GLU A 391 -6.50 3.77 7.84
C GLU A 391 -5.36 3.73 8.85
N GLN A 392 -4.10 3.85 8.45
CA GLN A 392 -2.99 3.78 9.40
C GLN A 392 -1.88 4.81 9.12
N ILE A 393 -1.42 5.51 10.16
CA ILE A 393 -0.18 6.30 10.14
C ILE A 393 0.91 5.59 10.94
N GLY A 394 2.17 5.89 10.63
CA GLY A 394 3.29 5.26 11.31
C GLY A 394 4.58 6.05 11.17
N TYR A 395 5.60 5.54 11.83
CA TYR A 395 6.96 6.02 11.70
C TYR A 395 7.83 4.87 11.20
N ILE A 396 8.62 5.09 10.16
CA ILE A 396 9.64 4.14 9.69
C ILE A 396 10.99 4.68 10.14
N SER A 397 11.73 3.93 10.95
CA SER A 397 13.08 4.34 11.35
C SER A 397 14.04 4.38 10.15
N ASP A 398 15.16 5.08 10.30
CA ASP A 398 16.27 5.03 9.33
C ASP A 398 16.89 3.62 9.20
N SER A 399 16.57 2.70 10.12
CA SER A 399 16.87 1.27 10.03
C SER A 399 15.80 0.41 9.34
N GLY A 400 14.70 0.99 8.85
CA GLY A 400 13.68 0.27 8.10
C GLY A 400 12.67 -0.52 8.93
N ILE A 401 12.44 -0.11 10.18
CA ILE A 401 11.41 -0.70 11.05
C ILE A 401 10.18 0.21 11.04
N PHE A 402 9.02 -0.34 10.67
CA PHE A 402 7.73 0.33 10.70
C PHE A 402 7.10 0.23 12.09
N TYR A 403 6.78 1.37 12.71
CA TYR A 403 6.08 1.46 13.99
C TYR A 403 4.71 2.10 13.75
N ALA A 404 3.64 1.34 13.96
CA ALA A 404 2.28 1.84 13.84
C ALA A 404 1.99 2.83 14.98
N ILE A 405 1.38 3.97 14.68
CA ILE A 405 0.89 4.90 15.71
C ILE A 405 -0.59 4.60 15.91
N ILE A 406 -0.97 4.21 17.12
CA ILE A 406 -2.36 3.85 17.41
C ILE A 406 -3.12 5.11 17.81
N PRO A 407 -4.33 5.33 17.28
CA PRO A 407 -5.13 6.48 17.67
C PRO A 407 -5.61 6.34 19.12
N GLU A 408 -5.99 7.46 19.72
CA GLU A 408 -6.75 7.43 20.97
C GLU A 408 -8.13 6.76 20.75
N PRO A 409 -8.87 6.37 21.81
CA PRO A 409 -10.17 5.69 21.68
C PRO A 409 -11.24 6.44 20.87
N ASP A 410 -11.07 7.74 20.65
CA ASP A 410 -11.91 8.58 19.81
C ASP A 410 -11.52 8.56 18.32
N GLY A 411 -10.52 7.76 17.95
CA GLY A 411 -9.99 7.65 16.58
C GLY A 411 -8.98 8.74 16.22
N ASN A 412 -8.59 9.62 17.16
CA ASN A 412 -7.71 10.73 16.87
C ASN A 412 -6.22 10.36 17.02
N TYR A 413 -5.46 10.54 15.95
CA TYR A 413 -4.01 10.32 15.93
C TYR A 413 -3.19 11.53 16.41
N ILE A 414 -3.77 12.73 16.41
CA ILE A 414 -3.05 13.99 16.68
C ILE A 414 -2.35 13.96 18.04
N PRO A 415 -2.97 13.51 19.16
CA PRO A 415 -2.31 13.51 20.46
C PRO A 415 -1.04 12.66 20.48
N ALA A 416 -1.10 11.44 19.94
CA ALA A 416 0.03 10.53 19.90
C ALA A 416 1.14 11.05 18.95
N ALA A 417 0.79 11.44 17.72
CA ALA A 417 1.75 11.96 16.75
C ALA A 417 2.43 13.25 17.24
N SER A 418 1.66 14.18 17.82
CA SER A 418 2.19 15.42 18.37
C SER A 418 3.10 15.18 19.57
N ALA A 419 2.76 14.24 20.47
CA ALA A 419 3.63 13.88 21.58
C ALA A 419 4.97 13.33 21.05
N LEU A 420 4.93 12.47 20.03
CA LEU A 420 6.12 11.92 19.37
C LEU A 420 6.93 12.95 18.56
N GLY A 421 6.45 14.20 18.41
CA GLY A 421 7.10 15.23 17.59
C GLY A 421 6.95 15.03 16.08
N LEU A 422 6.08 14.10 15.68
CA LEU A 422 5.78 13.82 14.28
C LEU A 422 4.81 14.89 13.77
N THR A 423 5.33 15.78 12.94
CA THR A 423 4.63 16.99 12.47
C THR A 423 4.66 17.06 10.95
N GLY A 424 3.74 17.84 10.38
CA GLY A 424 3.56 17.98 8.94
C GLY A 424 2.59 16.95 8.37
N MET A 425 2.48 16.94 7.03
CA MET A 425 1.69 15.93 6.33
C MET A 425 2.53 14.65 6.20
N PRO A 426 2.02 13.48 6.64
CA PRO A 426 2.73 12.23 6.46
C PRO A 426 2.93 11.91 4.98
N ASN A 427 4.11 11.40 4.62
CA ASN A 427 4.37 10.82 3.31
C ASN A 427 3.46 9.61 3.09
N LEU A 428 3.06 9.36 1.85
CA LEU A 428 2.26 8.18 1.54
C LEU A 428 3.17 7.00 1.25
N ILE A 429 2.83 5.82 1.77
CA ILE A 429 3.50 4.56 1.45
C ILE A 429 2.47 3.54 0.96
N PRO A 430 2.66 2.93 -0.23
CA PRO A 430 1.80 1.87 -0.71
C PRO A 430 1.88 0.63 0.20
N GLU A 431 0.74 0.01 0.48
CA GLU A 431 0.62 -1.15 1.39
C GLU A 431 1.57 -2.29 1.01
N SER A 432 1.71 -2.58 -0.28
CA SER A 432 2.62 -3.60 -0.80
C SER A 432 4.11 -3.33 -0.49
N VAL A 433 4.51 -2.07 -0.28
CA VAL A 433 5.87 -1.73 0.15
C VAL A 433 5.97 -1.75 1.67
N ALA A 434 4.96 -1.24 2.36
CA ALA A 434 4.90 -1.27 3.82
C ALA A 434 4.96 -2.69 4.39
N SER A 435 4.31 -3.66 3.72
CA SER A 435 4.28 -5.07 4.12
C SER A 435 5.63 -5.77 4.03
N LEU A 436 6.60 -5.21 3.30
CA LEU A 436 7.96 -5.74 3.20
C LEU A 436 8.85 -5.33 4.37
N LEU A 437 8.43 -4.35 5.17
CA LEU A 437 9.21 -3.82 6.28
C LEU A 437 9.03 -4.66 7.54
N LEU A 438 10.08 -4.70 8.36
CA LEU A 438 9.94 -5.23 9.71
C LEU A 438 9.00 -4.33 10.51
N THR A 439 8.08 -4.94 11.26
CA THR A 439 7.15 -4.21 12.12
C THR A 439 7.67 -4.21 13.56
N GLY A 440 7.76 -3.03 14.15
CA GLY A 440 8.06 -2.80 15.57
C GLY A 440 6.79 -2.78 16.42
N PRO A 441 6.93 -2.53 17.75
CA PRO A 441 5.77 -2.38 18.62
C PRO A 441 4.92 -1.16 18.27
N ASP A 442 3.63 -1.27 18.56
CA ASP A 442 2.66 -0.20 18.42
C ASP A 442 2.97 0.99 19.35
N LEU A 443 2.97 2.20 18.80
CA LEU A 443 3.20 3.44 19.53
C LEU A 443 1.86 4.01 19.99
N SER A 444 1.59 3.88 21.29
CA SER A 444 0.39 4.41 21.92
C SER A 444 0.66 4.83 23.36
N LEU A 445 -0.13 5.79 23.86
CA LEU A 445 -0.05 6.18 25.26
C LEU A 445 -0.37 4.99 26.19
N SER A 446 -1.38 4.18 25.84
CA SER A 446 -1.79 3.03 26.64
C SER A 446 -0.72 1.95 26.73
N ALA A 447 0.02 1.68 25.65
CA ALA A 447 1.19 0.79 25.68
C ALA A 447 2.33 1.39 26.52
N ALA A 448 2.58 2.70 26.41
CA ALA A 448 3.65 3.36 27.15
C ALA A 448 3.39 3.43 28.67
N LEU A 449 2.14 3.46 29.11
CA LEU A 449 1.76 3.47 30.54
C LEU A 449 1.82 2.08 31.20
N ARG A 450 2.17 1.02 30.46
CA ARG A 450 2.32 -0.31 31.06
C ARG A 450 3.59 -0.39 31.89
N GLU A 451 3.43 -0.74 33.16
CA GLU A 451 4.54 -1.09 34.04
C GLU A 451 5.08 -2.48 33.67
N SER A 452 6.36 -2.60 33.38
CA SER A 452 6.98 -3.89 33.03
C SER A 452 8.43 -3.98 33.52
N VAL A 453 8.83 -5.15 33.99
CA VAL A 453 10.21 -5.43 34.48
C VAL A 453 10.95 -6.37 33.52
N GLN A 454 10.21 -7.12 32.70
CA GLN A 454 10.75 -8.02 31.70
C GLN A 454 10.30 -7.53 30.32
N PRO A 455 11.16 -7.60 29.28
CA PRO A 455 10.64 -7.58 27.92
C PRO A 455 9.63 -8.72 27.84
N GLU A 456 8.38 -8.43 27.45
CA GLU A 456 7.40 -9.48 27.20
C GLU A 456 8.07 -10.52 26.30
N SER A 457 8.17 -11.75 26.78
CA SER A 457 8.67 -12.85 25.97
C SER A 457 7.63 -13.02 24.87
N ALA A 458 7.90 -12.47 23.69
CA ALA A 458 7.05 -12.60 22.51
C ALA A 458 6.80 -14.10 22.32
N THR A 459 5.64 -14.56 22.76
CA THR A 459 5.25 -15.96 22.63
C THR A 459 4.73 -16.07 21.22
N ASN A 460 5.63 -16.19 20.23
CA ASN A 460 5.33 -16.36 18.80
C ASN A 460 3.98 -15.75 18.39
N ALA A 461 3.78 -14.46 18.67
CA ALA A 461 2.76 -13.72 17.94
C ALA A 461 3.36 -13.57 16.55
N ALA A 462 2.92 -14.43 15.62
CA ALA A 462 3.20 -14.27 14.21
C ALA A 462 3.07 -12.79 13.85
N ALA A 463 4.00 -12.27 13.04
CA ALA A 463 3.93 -10.94 12.46
C ALA A 463 2.49 -10.68 12.02
N ALA A 464 1.75 -9.94 12.84
CA ALA A 464 0.36 -9.69 12.59
C ALA A 464 0.33 -8.71 11.42
N THR A 465 -0.33 -9.11 10.35
CA THR A 465 -0.86 -8.21 9.33
C THR A 465 -1.48 -7.00 10.03
N PRO A 466 -1.31 -5.76 9.51
CA PRO A 466 -1.81 -4.55 10.16
C PRO A 466 -3.22 -4.80 10.70
N THR A 467 -3.37 -4.62 12.01
CA THR A 467 -4.63 -4.83 12.70
C THR A 467 -5.68 -3.90 12.08
N GLN A 468 -6.53 -4.45 11.21
CA GLN A 468 -7.76 -3.78 10.80
C GLN A 468 -8.55 -3.48 12.06
N VAL A 469 -8.80 -2.20 12.33
CA VAL A 469 -9.72 -1.79 13.37
C VAL A 469 -11.13 -2.26 12.97
N PRO A 470 -11.85 -3.03 13.81
CA PRO A 470 -13.21 -3.42 13.50
C PRO A 470 -14.15 -2.21 13.53
N GLY A 471 -14.74 -1.87 12.38
CA GLY A 471 -16.01 -1.14 12.27
C GLY A 471 -16.01 0.32 12.73
N GLY A 472 -15.55 1.23 11.87
CA GLY A 472 -16.04 2.62 11.90
C GLY A 472 -17.50 2.65 11.45
N GLN A 473 -18.40 3.17 12.29
CA GLN A 473 -19.80 3.36 11.91
C GLN A 473 -19.92 4.29 10.69
N GLU A 474 -20.76 3.88 9.75
CA GLU A 474 -21.19 4.63 8.58
C GLU A 474 -21.76 6.00 9.00
N ILE A 475 -21.02 7.08 8.70
CA ILE A 475 -21.52 8.44 8.87
C ILE A 475 -22.29 8.77 7.58
N ASP A 476 -23.62 8.71 7.67
CA ASP A 476 -24.55 9.14 6.64
C ASP A 476 -24.40 10.66 6.41
N LEU A 477 -23.67 11.03 5.36
CA LEU A 477 -23.61 12.38 4.82
C LEU A 477 -24.58 12.48 3.64
N PRO A 478 -25.43 13.51 3.56
CA PRO A 478 -26.41 13.63 2.50
C PRO A 478 -25.72 13.75 1.13
N PRO A 479 -26.21 13.03 0.10
CA PRO A 479 -25.60 13.07 -1.22
C PRO A 479 -25.78 14.45 -1.87
N PRO A 480 -24.79 14.92 -2.66
CA PRO A 480 -24.93 16.13 -3.45
C PRO A 480 -26.06 15.97 -4.50
N PRO A 481 -26.76 17.04 -4.87
CA PRO A 481 -27.86 16.96 -5.85
C PRO A 481 -27.30 16.63 -7.23
N LEU A 482 -27.69 15.45 -7.75
CA LEU A 482 -27.45 15.06 -9.14
C LEU A 482 -28.52 15.68 -10.07
N PRO A 483 -28.15 16.03 -11.31
CA PRO A 483 -29.04 16.68 -12.26
C PRO A 483 -30.17 15.76 -12.73
N THR A 484 -31.38 16.31 -12.79
CA THR A 484 -32.60 15.63 -13.22
C THR A 484 -32.56 15.33 -14.72
N VAL A 485 -32.56 14.05 -15.09
CA VAL A 485 -32.96 13.58 -16.42
C VAL A 485 -34.15 12.66 -16.27
N THR A 486 -35.30 13.13 -16.75
CA THR A 486 -36.57 12.41 -16.75
C THR A 486 -36.54 11.33 -17.83
N ALA A 487 -36.68 10.06 -17.44
CA ALA A 487 -36.94 8.97 -18.37
C ALA A 487 -38.16 8.16 -17.92
N THR A 488 -39.15 8.12 -18.81
CA THR A 488 -40.47 7.53 -18.66
C THR A 488 -40.40 6.00 -18.63
N ALA A 489 -40.97 5.39 -17.59
CA ALA A 489 -41.07 3.93 -17.46
C ALA A 489 -42.11 3.34 -18.42
N THR A 490 -41.76 2.25 -19.11
CA THR A 490 -42.73 1.35 -19.74
C THR A 490 -42.52 -0.07 -19.21
N VAL A 491 -43.59 -0.63 -18.65
CA VAL A 491 -43.71 -1.95 -18.03
C VAL A 491 -43.72 -3.05 -19.09
N ARG A 492 -43.03 -4.18 -18.85
CA ARG A 492 -43.49 -5.51 -19.33
C ARG A 492 -42.88 -6.70 -18.57
N GLN A 493 -43.79 -7.36 -17.84
CA GLN A 493 -44.05 -8.80 -17.71
C GLN A 493 -42.92 -9.79 -17.37
N THR A 494 -43.14 -10.41 -16.21
CA THR A 494 -42.66 -11.67 -15.67
C THR A 494 -42.86 -12.86 -16.62
N ALA A 495 -41.82 -13.68 -16.79
CA ALA A 495 -41.92 -15.05 -17.27
C ALA A 495 -41.23 -16.00 -16.27
N THR A 496 -42.00 -16.94 -15.75
CA THR A 496 -41.58 -18.02 -14.86
C THR A 496 -41.00 -19.15 -15.69
N ALA A 497 -39.76 -19.57 -15.43
CA ALA A 497 -39.16 -20.76 -16.03
C ALA A 497 -38.94 -21.85 -14.97
N THR A 498 -39.59 -22.98 -15.18
CA THR A 498 -39.51 -24.19 -14.34
C THR A 498 -38.23 -24.97 -14.67
N VAL A 499 -37.36 -25.14 -13.67
CA VAL A 499 -36.13 -25.94 -13.78
C VAL A 499 -36.50 -27.43 -13.67
N THR A 500 -36.17 -28.21 -14.71
CA THR A 500 -36.26 -29.67 -14.69
C THR A 500 -34.85 -30.24 -14.53
N ALA A 501 -34.64 -31.05 -13.49
CA ALA A 501 -33.35 -31.67 -13.21
C ALA A 501 -33.00 -32.79 -14.23
N PRO A 502 -31.72 -32.96 -14.61
CA PRO A 502 -31.29 -34.04 -15.50
C PRO A 502 -31.24 -35.41 -14.76
N PRO A 503 -31.49 -36.53 -15.46
CA PRO A 503 -31.43 -37.87 -14.88
C PRO A 503 -29.99 -38.33 -14.60
N PRO A 504 -29.79 -39.24 -13.63
CA PRO A 504 -28.46 -39.71 -13.23
C PRO A 504 -27.81 -40.61 -14.30
N PRO A 505 -26.46 -40.64 -14.35
CA PRO A 505 -25.71 -41.43 -15.33
C PRO A 505 -25.81 -42.95 -15.05
N PRO A 506 -25.72 -43.80 -16.09
CA PRO A 506 -25.74 -45.25 -15.96
C PRO A 506 -24.45 -45.80 -15.34
N ALA A 507 -24.57 -46.94 -14.63
CA ALA A 507 -23.49 -47.63 -13.95
C ALA A 507 -22.43 -48.21 -14.93
N PRO A 508 -21.15 -48.27 -14.53
CA PRO A 508 -20.07 -48.82 -15.36
C PRO A 508 -20.19 -50.34 -15.54
N PRO A 509 -19.78 -50.90 -16.69
CA PRO A 509 -19.79 -52.32 -16.95
C PRO A 509 -18.73 -53.07 -16.12
N ALA A 510 -19.07 -54.30 -15.74
CA ALA A 510 -18.26 -55.20 -14.92
C ALA A 510 -16.97 -55.65 -15.64
N GLU A 511 -15.90 -55.73 -14.84
CA GLU A 511 -14.55 -56.14 -15.19
C GLU A 511 -14.49 -57.64 -15.51
N GLU A 512 -14.03 -58.01 -16.71
CA GLU A 512 -13.80 -59.40 -17.12
C GLU A 512 -12.33 -59.78 -16.85
N PRO A 513 -12.04 -60.98 -16.33
CA PRO A 513 -10.73 -61.30 -15.77
C PRO A 513 -9.68 -61.61 -16.84
N ALA A 514 -8.44 -61.21 -16.56
CA ALA A 514 -7.26 -61.46 -17.37
C ALA A 514 -6.97 -62.96 -17.55
N PRO A 515 -6.55 -63.42 -18.75
CA PRO A 515 -5.91 -64.72 -18.91
C PRO A 515 -4.38 -64.59 -18.77
N GLY A 516 -3.81 -65.47 -17.94
CA GLY A 516 -2.37 -65.65 -17.81
C GLY A 516 -1.74 -66.33 -19.03
N GLY A 517 -0.46 -66.03 -19.23
CA GLY A 517 0.43 -66.58 -20.25
C GLY A 517 1.74 -65.81 -20.28
#